data_AF-A0AAV7PU65-F1
#
_entry.id   AF-A0AAV7PU65-F1
#
_cell.length_a   1.000
_cell.length_b   1.000
_cell.length_c   1.000
_cell.angle_alpha   90.00
_cell.angle_beta   90.00
_cell.angle_gamma   90.00
#
_symmetry.space_group_name_H-M   'P 1'
#
loop_
_entity.id
_entity.type
_entity.pdbx_description
1 polymer ?
#
loop_
_entity_poly.entity_id
_entity_poly.type
_entity_poly.pdbx_seq_one_letter_code
_entity_poly.pdbx_strand_id
1 'polypeptide(L)'
;MPDIRLPKRLFYGELVEGKRTQGVQTQCFKDTLTVSLKSCGIDPGSWETLAQGSLVYQSCISKGATSYEQSRIAEVQKKRELRKSIANSLPTNAADHLCPTFGRAFRVHIELISHSRTHCTQSTSSM
;
A
#
# COMPACT_ATOMS: atom_id res chain seq x y z
N MET A 1 -6.11 -27.15 -24.17
CA MET A 1 -6.24 -27.54 -22.74
C MET A 1 -7.71 -27.38 -22.31
N PRO A 2 -8.39 -28.45 -21.82
CA PRO A 2 -9.80 -28.41 -21.42
C PRO A 2 -10.06 -27.51 -20.19
N ASP A 3 -11.22 -26.83 -20.14
CA ASP A 3 -11.58 -25.82 -19.10
C ASP A 3 -11.87 -26.38 -17.71
N ILE A 4 -12.07 -27.69 -17.59
CA ILE A 4 -12.41 -28.34 -16.32
C ILE A 4 -11.19 -28.63 -15.42
N ARG A 5 -9.97 -28.45 -15.92
CA ARG A 5 -8.75 -28.81 -15.18
C ARG A 5 -8.40 -27.73 -14.15
N LEU A 6 -8.12 -28.15 -12.92
CA LEU A 6 -7.75 -27.29 -11.79
C LEU A 6 -6.67 -26.23 -12.14
N PRO A 7 -5.57 -26.56 -12.83
CA PRO A 7 -4.56 -25.55 -13.17
C PRO A 7 -5.12 -24.43 -14.04
N LYS A 8 -5.94 -24.75 -15.05
CA LYS A 8 -6.51 -23.73 -15.94
C LYS A 8 -7.49 -22.82 -15.18
N ARG A 9 -8.34 -23.39 -14.33
CA ARG A 9 -9.25 -22.62 -13.46
C ARG A 9 -8.52 -21.70 -12.49
N LEU A 10 -7.38 -22.14 -11.95
CA LEU A 10 -6.58 -21.33 -11.03
C LEU A 10 -5.85 -20.19 -11.76
N PHE A 11 -5.15 -20.50 -12.86
CA PHE A 11 -4.36 -19.51 -13.60
C PHE A 11 -5.23 -18.44 -14.27
N TYR A 12 -6.38 -18.83 -14.81
CA TYR A 12 -7.29 -17.93 -15.52
C TYR A 12 -8.48 -17.50 -14.67
N GLY A 13 -8.49 -17.85 -13.38
CA GLY A 13 -9.47 -17.35 -12.44
C GLY A 13 -9.31 -15.85 -12.22
N GLU A 14 -10.43 -15.15 -12.09
CA GLU A 14 -10.47 -13.73 -11.79
C GLU A 14 -10.05 -13.50 -10.33
N LEU A 15 -9.23 -12.48 -10.11
CA LEU A 15 -8.87 -12.05 -8.77
C LEU A 15 -9.99 -11.20 -8.17
N VAL A 16 -10.31 -11.45 -6.90
CA VAL A 16 -11.27 -10.64 -6.12
C VAL A 16 -10.78 -9.18 -6.01
N GLU A 17 -9.46 -9.01 -5.94
CA GLU A 17 -8.79 -7.72 -5.88
C GLU A 17 -7.89 -7.52 -7.11
N GLY A 18 -8.07 -6.41 -7.82
CA GLY A 18 -7.36 -6.14 -9.07
C GLY A 18 -8.26 -5.42 -10.06
N LYS A 19 -8.45 -4.11 -9.86
CA LYS A 19 -9.27 -3.29 -10.75
C LYS A 19 -8.49 -2.94 -12.01
N ARG A 20 -9.03 -3.29 -13.17
CA ARG A 20 -8.68 -2.65 -14.45
C ARG A 20 -9.64 -1.49 -14.73
N THR A 21 -9.26 -0.60 -15.63
CA THR A 21 -10.12 0.48 -16.13
C THR A 21 -11.44 -0.10 -16.66
N GLN A 22 -12.54 0.61 -16.43
CA GLN A 22 -13.90 0.17 -16.77
C GLN A 22 -13.98 -0.30 -18.25
N GLY A 23 -14.50 -1.51 -18.48
CA GLY A 23 -14.65 -2.11 -19.82
C GLY A 23 -13.56 -3.09 -20.26
N VAL A 24 -12.53 -3.35 -19.44
CA VAL A 24 -11.48 -4.34 -19.72
C VAL A 24 -11.72 -5.64 -18.94
N GLN A 25 -11.29 -6.77 -19.50
CA GLN A 25 -11.33 -8.07 -18.83
C GLN A 25 -10.66 -8.01 -17.45
N THR A 26 -11.33 -8.62 -16.47
CA THR A 26 -10.93 -8.79 -15.08
C THR A 26 -9.51 -9.36 -14.97
N GLN A 27 -8.74 -8.87 -14.00
CA GLN A 27 -7.35 -9.32 -13.82
C GLN A 27 -7.34 -10.78 -13.37
N CYS A 28 -6.63 -11.64 -14.09
CA CYS A 28 -6.50 -13.05 -13.73
C CYS A 28 -5.18 -13.33 -13.00
N PHE A 29 -5.10 -14.45 -12.27
CA PHE A 29 -3.91 -14.84 -11.51
C PHE A 29 -2.63 -14.88 -12.37
N LYS A 30 -2.75 -15.36 -13.61
CA LYS A 30 -1.66 -15.37 -14.59
C LYS A 30 -1.08 -13.97 -14.86
N ASP A 31 -1.91 -12.94 -14.91
CA ASP A 31 -1.46 -11.58 -15.16
C ASP A 31 -0.59 -11.08 -14.00
N THR A 32 -1.01 -11.37 -12.76
CA THR A 32 -0.25 -11.05 -11.55
C THR A 32 1.09 -11.79 -11.52
N LEU A 33 1.12 -13.08 -11.89
CA LEU A 33 2.37 -13.83 -12.01
C LEU A 33 3.33 -13.20 -13.03
N THR A 34 2.81 -12.75 -14.17
CA THR A 34 3.61 -12.10 -15.22
C THR A 34 4.25 -10.82 -14.70
N VAL A 35 3.51 -10.02 -13.93
CA VAL A 35 4.04 -8.79 -13.30
C VAL A 35 5.10 -9.14 -12.25
N SER A 36 4.80 -10.08 -11.35
CA SER A 36 5.74 -10.50 -10.30
C SER A 36 7.05 -11.05 -10.86
N LEU A 37 6.99 -11.86 -11.93
CA LEU A 37 8.19 -12.36 -12.60
C LEU A 37 9.07 -11.23 -13.12
N LYS A 38 8.47 -10.24 -13.80
CA LYS A 38 9.19 -9.05 -14.27
C LYS A 38 9.82 -8.27 -13.12
N SER A 39 9.08 -8.10 -12.02
CA SER A 39 9.59 -7.44 -10.81
C SER A 39 10.75 -8.19 -10.15
N CYS A 40 10.79 -9.52 -10.29
CA CYS A 40 11.90 -10.37 -9.87
C CYS A 40 13.05 -10.43 -10.90
N GLY A 41 12.98 -9.70 -12.02
CA GLY A 41 13.98 -9.74 -13.09
C GLY A 41 13.96 -11.04 -13.91
N ILE A 42 12.85 -11.77 -13.89
CA ILE A 42 12.65 -13.00 -14.68
C ILE A 42 11.78 -12.65 -15.88
N ASP A 43 12.27 -12.97 -17.07
CA ASP A 43 11.50 -12.76 -18.29
C ASP A 43 10.39 -13.82 -18.43
N PRO A 44 9.11 -13.41 -18.56
CA PRO A 44 7.99 -14.32 -18.74
C PRO A 44 7.98 -15.09 -20.07
N GLY A 45 8.83 -14.75 -21.04
CA GLY A 45 8.99 -15.53 -22.29
C GLY A 45 9.92 -16.72 -22.14
N SER A 46 10.94 -16.60 -21.30
CA SER A 46 12.01 -17.60 -21.09
C SER A 46 11.87 -18.41 -19.79
N TRP A 47 10.85 -18.14 -18.98
CA TRP A 47 10.65 -18.81 -17.69
C TRP A 47 10.51 -20.33 -17.78
N GLU A 48 9.92 -20.86 -18.86
CA GLU A 48 9.80 -22.32 -19.07
C GLU A 48 11.16 -22.96 -19.29
N THR A 49 12.02 -22.32 -20.09
CA THR A 49 13.41 -22.75 -20.31
C THR A 49 14.20 -22.70 -19.01
N LEU A 50 14.01 -21.65 -18.21
CA LEU A 50 14.61 -21.53 -16.88
C LEU A 50 14.16 -22.69 -15.97
N ALA A 51 12.87 -23.04 -16.00
CA ALA A 51 12.27 -24.08 -15.18
C ALA A 51 12.75 -25.51 -15.52
N GLN A 52 13.31 -25.74 -16.70
CA GLN A 52 13.91 -27.04 -17.06
C GLN A 52 15.12 -27.37 -16.18
N GLY A 53 15.88 -26.36 -15.76
CA GLY A 53 16.99 -26.49 -14.82
C GLY A 53 16.54 -26.21 -13.39
N SER A 54 16.00 -27.21 -12.68
CA SER A 54 15.43 -27.07 -11.32
C SER A 54 16.29 -26.22 -10.35
N LEU A 55 17.61 -26.44 -10.30
CA LEU A 55 18.51 -25.68 -9.44
C LEU A 55 18.71 -24.23 -9.89
N VAL A 56 18.85 -24.00 -11.20
CA VAL A 56 19.00 -22.66 -11.78
C VAL A 56 17.73 -21.87 -11.56
N TYR A 57 16.56 -22.49 -11.77
CA TYR A 57 15.25 -21.93 -11.52
C TYR A 57 15.07 -21.47 -10.06
N GLN A 58 15.36 -22.36 -9.10
CA GLN A 58 15.27 -22.03 -7.67
C GLN A 58 16.20 -20.88 -7.29
N SER A 59 17.44 -20.89 -7.78
CA SER A 59 18.42 -19.83 -7.52
C SER A 59 17.98 -18.48 -8.09
N CYS A 60 17.55 -18.45 -9.35
CA CYS A 60 17.06 -17.24 -10.00
C CYS A 60 15.82 -16.66 -9.31
N ILE A 61 14.86 -17.50 -8.92
CA ILE A 61 13.68 -17.06 -8.17
C ILE A 61 14.06 -16.51 -6.80
N SER A 62 14.89 -17.23 -6.05
CA SER A 62 15.32 -16.80 -4.72
C SER A 62 16.04 -15.44 -4.77
N LYS A 63 16.97 -15.30 -5.73
CA LYS A 63 17.67 -14.04 -5.98
C LYS A 63 16.72 -12.93 -6.39
N GLY A 64 15.82 -13.19 -7.35
CA GLY A 64 14.84 -12.23 -7.83
C GLY A 64 13.89 -11.75 -6.74
N ALA A 65 13.34 -12.67 -5.95
CA ALA A 65 12.47 -12.37 -4.81
C ALA A 65 13.18 -11.55 -3.73
N THR A 66 14.44 -11.88 -3.43
CA THR A 66 15.25 -11.13 -2.46
C THR A 66 15.50 -9.70 -2.94
N SER A 67 15.86 -9.52 -4.21
CA SER A 67 16.08 -8.20 -4.80
C SER A 67 14.79 -7.35 -4.87
N TYR A 68 13.67 -7.99 -5.22
CA TYR A 68 12.36 -7.36 -5.20
C TYR A 68 11.99 -6.88 -3.78
N GLU A 69 12.17 -7.74 -2.78
CA GLU A 69 11.87 -7.40 -1.38
C GLU A 69 12.74 -6.25 -0.87
N GLN A 70 14.04 -6.28 -1.16
CA GLN A 70 14.95 -5.18 -0.82
C GLN A 70 14.50 -3.86 -1.44
N SER A 71 14.11 -3.87 -2.72
CA SER A 71 13.62 -2.69 -3.43
C SER A 71 12.30 -2.18 -2.82
N ARG A 72 11.40 -3.09 -2.47
CA ARG A 72 10.12 -2.76 -1.81
C ARG A 72 10.36 -2.11 -0.45
N ILE A 73 11.27 -2.65 0.37
CA ILE A 73 11.62 -2.10 1.68
C ILE A 73 12.25 -0.71 1.52
N ALA A 74 13.20 -0.55 0.59
CA ALA A 74 13.85 0.74 0.33
C ALA A 74 12.85 1.82 -0.08
N GLU A 75 11.87 1.50 -0.94
CA GLU A 75 10.82 2.45 -1.33
C GLU A 75 9.91 2.84 -0.16
N VAL A 76 9.56 1.89 0.70
CA VAL A 76 8.79 2.16 1.93
C VAL A 76 9.58 3.06 2.89
N GLN A 77 10.88 2.81 3.05
CA GLN A 77 11.78 3.64 3.87
C GLN A 77 11.88 5.05 3.31
N LYS A 78 12.12 5.21 2.00
CA LYS A 78 12.14 6.50 1.31
C LYS A 78 10.86 7.30 1.53
N LYS A 79 9.69 6.65 1.38
CA LYS A 79 8.38 7.29 1.66
C LYS A 79 8.24 7.68 3.13
N ARG A 80 8.77 6.89 4.06
CA ARG A 80 8.78 7.21 5.49
C ARG A 80 9.67 8.41 5.79
N GLU A 81 10.86 8.48 5.20
CA GLU A 81 11.79 9.59 5.34
C GLU A 81 11.21 10.89 4.79
N LEU A 82 10.58 10.85 3.61
CA LEU A 82 9.90 12.01 3.05
C LEU A 82 8.80 12.54 3.98
N ARG A 83 8.01 11.66 4.60
CA ARG A 83 7.00 12.09 5.59
C ARG A 83 7.63 12.73 6.82
N LYS A 84 8.76 12.21 7.29
CA LYS A 84 9.50 12.79 8.43
C LYS A 84 10.11 14.15 8.07
N SER A 85 10.71 14.28 6.89
CA SER A 85 11.30 15.56 6.47
C SER A 85 10.25 16.65 6.32
N ILE A 86 9.09 16.33 5.72
CA ILE A 86 7.95 17.23 5.66
C ILE A 86 7.55 17.66 7.07
N ALA A 87 7.30 16.71 7.99
CA ALA A 87 6.92 17.01 9.36
C ALA A 87 7.93 17.90 10.10
N ASN A 88 9.24 17.69 9.87
CA ASN A 88 10.29 18.51 10.48
C ASN A 88 10.44 19.89 9.84
N SER A 89 10.02 20.07 8.59
CA SER A 89 10.10 21.34 7.85
C SER A 89 8.92 22.27 8.07
N LEU A 90 7.79 21.76 8.60
CA LEU A 90 6.64 22.60 8.94
C LEU A 90 7.01 23.53 10.12
N PRO A 91 6.78 24.86 10.02
CA PRO A 91 7.09 25.78 11.10
C PRO A 91 6.28 25.44 12.37
N THR A 92 6.98 25.20 13.49
CA THR A 92 6.42 24.85 14.81
C THR A 92 5.63 25.98 15.50
N ASN A 93 5.51 27.16 14.90
CA ASN A 93 5.21 28.39 15.62
C ASN A 93 3.99 29.14 15.07
N ALA A 94 2.81 28.59 15.28
CA ALA A 94 1.62 29.35 15.64
C ALA A 94 0.61 28.37 16.27
N ALA A 95 0.06 28.71 17.43
CA ALA A 95 -1.07 27.96 17.95
C ALA A 95 -2.32 28.36 17.14
N ASP A 96 -2.46 27.77 15.95
CA ASP A 96 -3.48 28.11 14.95
C ASP A 96 -4.90 27.70 15.37
N HIS A 97 -5.03 26.99 16.48
CA HIS A 97 -6.27 26.40 16.93
C HIS A 97 -6.64 26.90 18.31
N LEU A 98 -7.41 27.97 18.36
CA LEU A 98 -7.94 28.53 19.60
C LEU A 98 -9.32 27.93 19.91
N CYS A 99 -9.56 27.64 21.18
CA CYS A 99 -10.88 27.32 21.68
C CYS A 99 -11.77 28.58 21.61
N PRO A 100 -12.92 28.56 20.91
CA PRO A 100 -13.82 29.71 20.86
C PRO A 100 -14.39 30.10 22.22
N THR A 101 -14.53 29.15 23.15
CA THR A 101 -15.17 29.35 24.44
C THR A 101 -14.23 29.89 25.53
N PHE A 102 -12.99 29.38 25.58
CA PHE A 102 -12.03 29.67 26.67
C PHE A 102 -10.72 30.29 26.17
N GLY A 103 -10.57 30.51 24.86
CA GLY A 103 -9.35 31.07 24.26
C GLY A 103 -8.10 30.18 24.39
N ARG A 104 -8.24 28.96 24.94
CA ARG A 104 -7.12 28.02 25.08
C ARG A 104 -6.58 27.64 23.71
N ALA A 105 -5.26 27.80 23.53
CA ALA A 105 -4.58 27.50 22.28
C ALA A 105 -4.09 26.05 22.24
N PHE A 106 -4.24 25.42 21.06
CA PHE A 106 -3.84 24.05 20.78
C PHE A 106 -2.87 24.02 19.62
N ARG A 107 -1.97 23.03 19.62
CA ARG A 107 -0.94 22.89 18.58
C ARG A 107 -1.47 22.17 17.34
N VAL A 108 -2.43 21.27 17.51
CA VAL A 108 -3.04 20.53 16.40
C VAL A 108 -4.57 20.50 16.51
N HIS A 109 -5.26 20.52 15.37
CA HIS A 109 -6.72 20.62 15.30
C HIS A 109 -7.44 19.46 16.03
N ILE A 110 -6.85 18.27 16.05
CA ILE A 110 -7.40 17.10 16.76
C ILE A 110 -7.48 17.34 18.27
N GLU A 111 -6.50 18.02 18.87
CA GLU A 111 -6.52 18.36 20.29
C GLU A 111 -7.66 19.34 20.60
N LEU A 112 -7.87 20.34 19.73
CA LEU A 112 -9.03 21.24 19.83
C LEU A 112 -10.35 20.47 19.71
N ILE A 113 -10.47 19.53 18.78
CA ILE A 113 -11.68 18.69 18.62
C ILE A 113 -11.92 17.84 19.87
N SER A 114 -10.88 17.26 20.46
CA SER A 114 -11.01 16.48 21.70
C SER A 114 -11.46 17.37 22.85
N HIS A 115 -10.85 18.56 23.00
CA HIS A 115 -11.22 19.55 24.00
C HIS A 115 -12.64 20.10 23.80
N SER A 116 -13.08 20.37 22.58
CA SER A 116 -14.41 20.93 22.34
C SER A 116 -15.55 20.00 22.78
N ARG A 117 -15.29 18.68 22.86
CA ARG A 117 -16.24 17.70 23.40
C ARG A 117 -16.52 17.91 24.88
N THR A 118 -15.60 18.49 25.67
CA THR A 118 -15.87 18.83 27.08
C THR A 118 -16.80 20.02 27.24
N HIS A 119 -16.93 20.87 26.21
CA HIS A 119 -17.87 22.00 26.20
C HIS A 119 -19.28 21.55 25.84
N CYS A 120 -19.38 20.53 24.99
CA CYS A 120 -20.66 19.97 24.54
C CYS A 120 -21.45 19.33 25.71
N THR A 121 -20.78 18.87 26.76
CA THR A 121 -21.44 18.33 27.96
C THR A 121 -21.86 19.40 28.98
N GLN A 122 -21.47 20.66 28.81
CA GLN A 122 -21.80 21.76 29.73
C GLN A 122 -22.92 22.69 29.22
N SER A 123 -23.32 22.58 27.94
CA SER A 123 -24.30 23.50 27.31
C SER A 123 -25.77 23.09 27.46
N THR A 124 -26.12 22.31 28.49
CA THR A 124 -27.53 22.04 28.85
C THR A 124 -27.78 22.34 30.32
N SER A 125 -27.69 23.62 30.70
CA SER A 125 -28.35 24.13 31.91
C SER A 125 -28.51 25.66 31.81
N SER A 126 -29.60 26.10 31.21
CA SER A 126 -30.22 27.40 31.49
C SER A 126 -31.70 27.26 31.23
N MET A 127 -32.45 27.21 32.33
CA MET A 127 -33.84 27.66 32.41
C MET A 127 -33.86 29.19 32.55
#